data_AF-A0A1H8LCH1-F1
#
_entry.id   AF-A0A1H8LCH1-F1
#
_cell.length_a   1.000
_cell.length_b   1.000
_cell.length_c   1.000
_cell.angle_alpha   90.00
_cell.angle_beta   90.00
_cell.angle_gamma   90.00
#
_symmetry.space_group_name_H-M   'P 1'
#
loop_
_entity.id
_entity.type
_entity.pdbx_description
1 polymer ?
#
loop_
_entity_poly.entity_id
_entity_poly.type
_entity_poly.pdbx_seq_one_letter_code
_entity_poly.pdbx_strand_id
1 'polypeptide(L)'
;MAQKPKQNTSSSGTGLPGTRGPDDMDPIGGGGPVKVELQRTARVQTADQSLWMAVRNRSKAIAFPRYHAFIDAVLCDGEFGPPDAERAGGIGAPTVQDRRSSLTNRKTILGTDSYKLLRQATEAFLIVECGLFIKDGEIFNENSPFAHFDALRDVNGEAGRLEVSEDTVRSLMDALEDYVDAPNTYLRRIATAIAGTQSLGDDSEVLPYCDGILRHRLTNPCMIELIWSYWHEQGMLVQSMNAILKRFQNKRNGPDDPLLNFELDPLRGLNNLLWGFLQDESNRLSVSRRAYEYDHHYGLTLIGKTVEHFTPADSRVRFIEAFHTLLYRAMMFYREDDDTTVIADGFALLNALREVHIILGEGAHNQYGDLPWQARKEMLITQWLLSRPEIREFIRGRHMVPYQESWMGPVDDMKRLQGWTDVSVTHFHELGEFGEQILLSVRFGNWMLINDQNSAKNWARDFRPEIQRYIHAYASVTGVDLSIDLTDSRGAEARIRQPSELMAARSRTLPRTSRASHALPRPRGTAMRSGPNKPRLPVRR
;
A
#
# COMPACT_ATOMS: atom_id res chain seq x y z
N MET A 1 -48.42 -37.21 20.68
CA MET A 1 -49.29 -36.20 21.33
C MET A 1 -49.13 -34.92 20.52
N ALA A 2 -49.89 -34.61 19.45
CA ALA A 2 -51.35 -34.43 19.35
C ALA A 2 -51.87 -33.62 20.56
N GLN A 3 -52.35 -32.37 20.42
CA GLN A 3 -53.55 -32.01 19.67
C GLN A 3 -53.64 -30.51 19.33
N LYS A 4 -53.99 -30.25 18.06
CA LYS A 4 -54.84 -29.16 17.51
C LYS A 4 -56.31 -29.31 18.04
N PRO A 5 -57.36 -28.63 17.51
CA PRO A 5 -57.67 -27.20 17.22
C PRO A 5 -59.15 -26.88 17.63
N LYS A 6 -59.76 -25.78 17.13
CA LYS A 6 -61.15 -25.65 16.56
C LYS A 6 -61.49 -24.15 16.37
N GLN A 7 -61.76 -23.62 15.17
CA GLN A 7 -62.87 -23.80 14.19
C GLN A 7 -64.07 -22.85 14.40
N ASN A 8 -64.21 -21.94 13.41
CA ASN A 8 -65.40 -21.44 12.70
C ASN A 8 -66.82 -21.64 13.27
N THR A 9 -67.61 -20.57 13.17
CA THR A 9 -69.04 -20.65 12.80
C THR A 9 -69.43 -19.53 11.83
N SER A 10 -70.31 -19.90 10.91
CA SER A 10 -70.84 -19.22 9.73
C SER A 10 -72.32 -18.83 9.88
N SER A 11 -72.80 -17.81 9.16
CA SER A 11 -74.18 -17.67 8.66
C SER A 11 -74.23 -16.60 7.54
N SER A 12 -74.44 -16.93 6.25
CA SER A 12 -75.72 -17.04 5.49
C SER A 12 -76.66 -15.82 5.67
N GLY A 13 -76.79 -14.87 4.72
CA GLY A 13 -77.64 -14.91 3.50
C GLY A 13 -79.14 -14.76 3.87
N THR A 14 -80.01 -13.86 3.38
CA THR A 14 -80.21 -13.14 2.11
C THR A 14 -81.40 -12.14 2.27
N GLY A 15 -81.43 -11.00 1.58
CA GLY A 15 -82.60 -10.09 1.51
C GLY A 15 -82.47 -9.00 0.43
N LEU A 16 -83.44 -8.96 -0.48
CA LEU A 16 -83.56 -8.27 -1.78
C LEU A 16 -83.65 -6.70 -1.74
N PRO A 17 -83.67 -6.00 -2.91
CA PRO A 17 -83.01 -4.70 -3.15
C PRO A 17 -83.94 -3.49 -2.99
N GLY A 18 -83.38 -2.34 -2.60
CA GLY A 18 -84.10 -1.08 -2.50
C GLY A 18 -83.22 0.13 -2.85
N THR A 19 -83.57 0.76 -3.97
CA THR A 19 -83.40 2.19 -4.31
C THR A 19 -81.99 2.80 -4.34
N ARG A 20 -81.49 3.01 -5.57
CA ARG A 20 -80.43 3.96 -5.93
C ARG A 20 -80.87 5.39 -5.60
N GLY A 21 -80.12 6.08 -4.74
CA GLY A 21 -80.01 7.54 -4.72
C GLY A 21 -78.77 7.97 -5.53
N PRO A 22 -78.75 9.13 -6.21
CA PRO A 22 -77.71 9.48 -7.16
C PRO A 22 -76.63 10.33 -6.49
N ASP A 23 -75.84 9.79 -5.55
CA ASP A 23 -74.78 10.59 -4.90
C ASP A 23 -73.50 9.84 -4.52
N ASP A 24 -73.31 8.59 -4.98
CA ASP A 24 -72.02 7.89 -4.84
C ASP A 24 -71.38 7.68 -6.23
N MET A 25 -70.87 8.77 -6.80
CA MET A 25 -69.74 8.70 -7.72
C MET A 25 -68.48 8.68 -6.87
N ASP A 26 -67.92 7.48 -6.65
CA ASP A 26 -66.56 7.33 -6.16
C ASP A 26 -65.63 8.22 -7.00
N PRO A 27 -64.92 9.19 -6.41
CA PRO A 27 -63.93 9.96 -7.15
C PRO A 27 -62.80 9.01 -7.55
N ILE A 28 -62.65 8.82 -8.86
CA ILE A 28 -61.50 8.17 -9.47
C ILE A 28 -60.23 8.71 -8.80
N GLY A 29 -59.48 7.78 -8.20
CA GLY A 29 -58.17 7.91 -7.58
C GLY A 29 -57.57 9.31 -7.57
N GLY A 30 -57.63 9.95 -6.41
CA GLY A 30 -56.87 11.16 -6.13
C GLY A 30 -55.39 10.94 -6.46
N GLY A 31 -54.92 11.66 -7.47
CA GLY A 31 -53.51 11.87 -7.73
C GLY A 31 -52.89 12.57 -6.53
N GLY A 32 -52.45 11.79 -5.54
CA GLY A 32 -51.45 12.25 -4.60
C GLY A 32 -50.20 12.68 -5.38
N PRO A 33 -49.43 13.68 -4.89
CA PRO A 33 -48.23 14.12 -5.59
C PRO A 33 -47.33 12.90 -5.83
N VAL A 34 -47.14 12.55 -7.10
CA VAL A 34 -46.17 11.51 -7.49
C VAL A 34 -44.82 12.03 -7.04
N LYS A 35 -44.23 11.36 -6.05
CA LYS A 35 -42.89 11.68 -5.54
C LYS A 35 -41.89 11.29 -6.62
N VAL A 36 -41.59 12.23 -7.52
CA VAL A 36 -40.54 12.08 -8.53
C VAL A 36 -39.22 12.43 -7.84
N GLU A 37 -38.46 11.41 -7.46
CA GLU A 37 -37.08 11.58 -7.00
C GLU A 37 -36.14 11.31 -8.17
N LEU A 38 -35.21 12.23 -8.41
CA LEU A 38 -34.13 11.99 -9.36
C LEU A 38 -33.17 10.97 -8.74
N GLN A 39 -32.98 9.85 -9.43
CA GLN A 39 -32.07 8.81 -9.01
C GLN A 39 -30.82 8.83 -9.91
N ARG A 40 -29.68 8.48 -9.32
CA ARG A 40 -28.44 8.29 -10.07
C ARG A 40 -28.63 7.17 -11.11
N THR A 41 -27.90 7.27 -12.21
CA THR A 41 -27.93 6.25 -13.27
C THR A 41 -27.52 4.87 -12.74
N ALA A 42 -28.31 3.85 -13.06
CA ALA A 42 -28.06 2.47 -12.63
C ALA A 42 -26.67 1.98 -13.09
N ARG A 43 -26.02 1.15 -12.25
CA ARG A 43 -24.75 0.49 -12.60
C ARG A 43 -25.03 -0.70 -13.52
N VAL A 44 -24.41 -0.72 -14.69
CA VAL A 44 -24.42 -1.91 -15.57
C VAL A 44 -23.22 -2.75 -15.17
N GLN A 45 -23.41 -3.97 -14.66
CA GLN A 45 -22.30 -4.80 -14.21
C GLN A 45 -21.40 -5.24 -15.38
N THR A 46 -20.10 -5.26 -15.15
CA THR A 46 -19.08 -5.63 -16.15
C THR A 46 -18.13 -6.66 -15.57
N ALA A 47 -17.71 -7.63 -16.39
CA ALA A 47 -16.81 -8.71 -15.95
C ALA A 47 -15.49 -8.19 -15.36
N ASP A 48 -14.99 -7.04 -15.83
CA ASP A 48 -13.75 -6.41 -15.34
C ASP A 48 -13.77 -6.05 -13.85
N GLN A 49 -14.96 -5.97 -13.22
CA GLN A 49 -15.11 -5.66 -11.80
C GLN A 49 -14.51 -6.75 -10.90
N SER A 50 -14.53 -8.02 -11.34
CA SER A 50 -13.93 -9.13 -10.61
C SER A 50 -12.42 -8.94 -10.43
N LEU A 51 -11.73 -8.43 -11.47
CA LEU A 51 -10.31 -8.11 -11.42
C LEU A 51 -10.02 -7.03 -10.38
N TRP A 52 -10.81 -5.95 -10.33
CA TRP A 52 -10.56 -4.85 -9.39
C TRP A 52 -10.80 -5.26 -7.94
N MET A 53 -11.77 -6.15 -7.71
CA MET A 53 -11.98 -6.78 -6.41
C MET A 53 -10.78 -7.64 -6.01
N ALA A 54 -10.25 -8.44 -6.94
CA ALA A 54 -9.03 -9.22 -6.73
C ALA A 54 -7.82 -8.32 -6.39
N VAL A 55 -7.62 -7.22 -7.13
CA VAL A 55 -6.54 -6.26 -6.87
C VAL A 55 -6.65 -5.66 -5.46
N ARG A 56 -7.84 -5.22 -5.04
CA ARG A 56 -8.05 -4.68 -3.69
C ARG A 56 -7.84 -5.74 -2.61
N ASN A 57 -8.33 -6.95 -2.85
CA ASN A 57 -8.15 -8.05 -1.90
C ASN A 57 -6.66 -8.38 -1.71
N ARG A 58 -5.91 -8.52 -2.80
CA ARG A 58 -4.47 -8.79 -2.75
C ARG A 58 -3.68 -7.62 -2.17
N SER A 59 -4.06 -6.38 -2.47
CA SER A 59 -3.46 -5.19 -1.85
C SER A 59 -3.66 -5.16 -0.33
N LYS A 60 -4.86 -5.51 0.15
CA LYS A 60 -5.15 -5.68 1.59
C LYS A 60 -4.38 -6.86 2.18
N ALA A 61 -4.20 -7.94 1.43
CA ALA A 61 -3.50 -9.14 1.88
C ALA A 61 -2.01 -8.88 2.15
N ILE A 62 -1.36 -8.13 1.27
CA ILE A 62 0.06 -7.75 1.41
C ILE A 62 0.29 -6.52 2.32
N ALA A 63 -0.78 -5.94 2.88
CA ALA A 63 -0.68 -4.75 3.71
C ALA A 63 0.11 -5.01 5.01
N PHE A 64 0.72 -3.95 5.55
CA PHE A 64 1.59 -4.05 6.70
C PHE A 64 0.93 -4.69 7.95
N PRO A 65 -0.34 -4.43 8.31
CA PRO A 65 -0.95 -5.04 9.50
C PRO A 65 -0.99 -6.58 9.43
N ARG A 66 -1.27 -7.15 8.25
CA ARG A 66 -1.26 -8.61 8.03
C ARG A 66 0.16 -9.16 8.06
N TYR A 67 1.08 -8.48 7.40
CA TYR A 67 2.49 -8.82 7.45
C TYR A 67 3.04 -8.82 8.89
N HIS A 68 2.71 -7.79 9.68
CA HIS A 68 3.09 -7.68 11.09
C HIS A 68 2.55 -8.85 11.91
N ALA A 69 1.27 -9.18 11.76
CA ALA A 69 0.66 -10.32 12.45
C ALA A 69 1.29 -11.67 12.03
N PHE A 70 1.60 -11.86 10.75
CA PHE A 70 2.27 -13.05 10.26
C PHE A 70 3.69 -13.20 10.85
N ILE A 71 4.49 -12.14 10.83
CA ILE A 71 5.85 -12.17 11.37
C ILE A 71 5.85 -12.33 12.89
N ASP A 72 4.93 -11.69 13.60
CA ASP A 72 4.78 -11.88 15.04
C ASP A 72 4.36 -13.33 15.35
N ALA A 73 3.50 -13.96 14.53
CA ALA A 73 3.18 -15.37 14.69
C ALA A 73 4.41 -16.30 14.50
N VAL A 74 5.30 -15.97 13.55
CA VAL A 74 6.51 -16.76 13.27
C VAL A 74 7.61 -16.54 14.32
N LEU A 75 7.82 -15.29 14.75
CA LEU A 75 8.95 -14.91 15.60
C LEU A 75 8.58 -14.83 17.09
N CYS A 76 7.39 -14.35 17.42
CA CYS A 76 6.95 -14.09 18.79
C CYS A 76 6.09 -15.23 19.34
N ASP A 77 5.10 -15.71 18.58
CA ASP A 77 4.21 -16.78 19.04
C ASP A 77 4.88 -18.16 18.89
N GLY A 78 4.74 -18.99 19.93
CA GLY A 78 5.46 -20.26 20.08
C GLY A 78 4.66 -21.49 19.81
N GLU A 79 3.47 -21.38 19.21
CA GLU A 79 2.57 -22.52 19.07
C GLU A 79 2.85 -23.33 17.81
N PHE A 80 3.97 -24.06 17.84
CA PHE A 80 4.14 -25.31 17.10
C PHE A 80 4.79 -26.34 18.03
N GLY A 81 4.00 -26.87 18.95
CA GLY A 81 4.37 -28.01 19.79
C GLY A 81 3.20 -28.45 20.68
N PRO A 82 2.90 -29.75 20.80
CA PRO A 82 1.84 -30.22 21.67
C PRO A 82 2.15 -29.85 23.13
N PRO A 83 1.15 -29.37 23.90
CA PRO A 83 1.36 -28.89 25.26
C PRO A 83 1.32 -30.08 26.21
N ASP A 84 2.41 -30.82 26.37
CA ASP A 84 2.52 -31.81 27.45
C ASP A 84 3.98 -32.05 27.84
N ALA A 85 4.40 -31.45 28.95
CA ALA A 85 5.35 -32.07 29.88
C ALA A 85 5.45 -31.23 31.16
N GLU A 86 4.62 -31.56 32.14
CA GLU A 86 4.91 -31.31 33.55
C GLU A 86 6.36 -31.67 33.86
N ARG A 87 7.20 -30.73 34.31
CA ARG A 87 8.44 -31.07 35.02
C ARG A 87 8.67 -30.15 36.20
N ALA A 88 8.30 -30.68 37.36
CA ALA A 88 8.75 -30.24 38.66
C ALA A 88 10.26 -30.49 38.86
N GLY A 89 10.92 -29.44 39.34
CA GLY A 89 12.06 -29.37 40.27
C GLY A 89 13.08 -30.51 40.37
N GLY A 90 14.33 -30.20 39.99
CA GLY A 90 15.53 -30.84 40.53
C GLY A 90 16.72 -29.88 40.48
N ILE A 91 17.26 -29.48 41.63
CA ILE A 91 18.47 -28.64 41.74
C ILE A 91 19.68 -29.53 41.43
N GLY A 92 20.18 -29.45 40.21
CA GLY A 92 21.36 -30.15 39.71
C GLY A 92 21.74 -29.66 38.31
N ALA A 93 23.00 -29.79 37.90
CA ALA A 93 23.43 -29.38 36.57
C ALA A 93 22.70 -30.23 35.50
N PRO A 94 22.02 -29.61 34.51
CA PRO A 94 21.17 -30.34 33.57
C PRO A 94 22.00 -31.30 32.69
N THR A 95 21.43 -32.47 32.43
CA THR A 95 22.03 -33.49 31.56
C THR A 95 22.18 -32.96 30.12
N VAL A 96 23.06 -33.56 29.31
CA VAL A 96 23.27 -33.16 27.90
C VAL A 96 21.96 -33.26 27.09
N GLN A 97 21.08 -34.20 27.43
CA GLN A 97 19.77 -34.37 26.82
C GLN A 97 18.80 -33.23 27.20
N ASP A 98 18.80 -32.80 28.47
CA ASP A 98 18.03 -31.63 28.93
C ASP A 98 18.55 -30.32 28.34
N ARG A 99 19.87 -30.23 28.10
CA ARG A 99 20.45 -29.09 27.36
C ARG A 99 20.05 -29.12 25.90
N ARG A 100 19.92 -30.29 25.27
CA ARG A 100 19.48 -30.44 23.88
C ARG A 100 18.01 -30.07 23.70
N SER A 101 17.12 -30.52 24.58
CA SER A 101 15.71 -30.10 24.59
C SER A 101 15.55 -28.62 24.97
N SER A 102 16.40 -28.11 25.88
CA SER A 102 16.46 -26.68 26.19
C SER A 102 17.05 -25.85 25.05
N LEU A 103 17.92 -26.40 24.21
CA LEU A 103 18.48 -25.72 23.02
C LEU A 103 17.45 -25.65 21.89
N THR A 104 16.62 -26.70 21.72
CA THR A 104 15.46 -26.65 20.82
C THR A 104 14.36 -25.73 21.33
N ASN A 105 14.21 -25.57 22.65
CA ASN A 105 13.30 -24.60 23.27
C ASN A 105 13.90 -23.20 23.44
N ARG A 106 15.23 -23.04 23.32
CA ARG A 106 15.90 -21.73 23.30
C ARG A 106 15.74 -21.16 21.91
N LYS A 107 14.60 -20.51 21.67
CA LYS A 107 14.35 -19.59 20.54
C LYS A 107 15.32 -18.39 20.48
N THR A 108 16.47 -18.43 21.16
CA THR A 108 17.55 -17.47 20.93
C THR A 108 18.23 -17.84 19.63
N ILE A 109 17.66 -17.41 18.51
CA ILE A 109 18.42 -17.31 17.27
C ILE A 109 19.51 -16.28 17.56
N LEU A 110 20.75 -16.75 17.65
CA LEU A 110 21.89 -15.92 18.02
C LEU A 110 22.51 -15.35 16.74
N GLY A 111 22.92 -14.08 16.80
CA GLY A 111 23.65 -13.43 15.71
C GLY A 111 22.78 -13.07 14.50
N THR A 112 23.39 -13.09 13.32
CA THR A 112 22.77 -12.62 12.06
C THR A 112 21.64 -13.50 11.55
N ASP A 113 21.51 -14.70 12.10
CA ASP A 113 20.54 -15.68 11.62
C ASP A 113 19.10 -15.27 11.95
N SER A 114 18.89 -14.43 12.97
CA SER A 114 17.56 -13.87 13.28
C SER A 114 17.04 -13.02 12.13
N TYR A 115 17.94 -12.24 11.52
CA TYR A 115 17.60 -11.41 10.37
C TYR A 115 17.40 -12.26 9.10
N LYS A 116 18.20 -13.33 8.91
CA LYS A 116 17.99 -14.26 7.80
C LYS A 116 16.64 -14.96 7.89
N LEU A 117 16.23 -15.37 9.10
CA LEU A 117 14.91 -15.94 9.32
C LEU A 117 13.81 -14.91 9.00
N LEU A 118 13.94 -13.68 9.50
CA LEU A 118 13.01 -12.60 9.18
C LEU A 118 12.90 -12.41 7.66
N ARG A 119 14.03 -12.31 6.96
CA ARG A 119 14.06 -12.15 5.50
C ARG A 119 13.38 -13.33 4.78
N GLN A 120 13.66 -14.57 5.18
CA GLN A 120 13.03 -15.75 4.59
C GLN A 120 11.53 -15.82 4.88
N ALA A 121 11.11 -15.45 6.09
CA ALA A 121 9.70 -15.38 6.45
C ALA A 121 8.97 -14.31 5.62
N THR A 122 9.58 -13.15 5.38
CA THR A 122 9.02 -12.13 4.48
C THR A 122 8.93 -12.64 3.03
N GLU A 123 9.94 -13.38 2.55
CA GLU A 123 9.89 -13.99 1.22
C GLU A 123 8.74 -15.00 1.12
N ALA A 124 8.58 -15.87 2.11
CA ALA A 124 7.47 -16.81 2.17
C ALA A 124 6.10 -16.12 2.21
N PHE A 125 5.96 -15.07 3.03
CA PHE A 125 4.74 -14.25 3.11
C PHE A 125 4.35 -13.69 1.74
N LEU A 126 5.30 -13.07 1.04
CA LEU A 126 5.02 -12.53 -0.28
C LEU A 126 4.68 -13.64 -1.29
N ILE A 127 5.30 -14.82 -1.21
CA ILE A 127 4.99 -15.94 -2.13
C ILE A 127 3.55 -16.39 -1.97
N VAL A 128 3.07 -16.43 -0.73
CA VAL A 128 1.69 -16.86 -0.42
C VAL A 128 0.67 -15.78 -0.79
N GLU A 129 0.95 -14.50 -0.49
CA GLU A 129 -0.07 -13.45 -0.55
C GLU A 129 -0.08 -12.62 -1.85
N CYS A 130 1.06 -12.53 -2.55
CA CYS A 130 1.23 -11.63 -3.70
C CYS A 130 0.60 -12.15 -5.01
N GLY A 131 0.40 -13.48 -5.12
CA GLY A 131 -0.09 -14.11 -6.34
C GLY A 131 -1.62 -14.15 -6.42
N LEU A 132 -2.16 -14.05 -7.64
CA LEU A 132 -3.47 -14.63 -7.94
C LEU A 132 -3.29 -16.15 -8.02
N PHE A 133 -3.56 -16.88 -6.95
CA PHE A 133 -3.58 -18.34 -6.99
C PHE A 133 -4.98 -18.80 -7.35
N ILE A 134 -5.16 -19.30 -8.58
CA ILE A 134 -6.37 -19.97 -9.04
C ILE A 134 -5.97 -21.43 -9.21
N LYS A 135 -6.42 -22.32 -8.33
CA LYS A 135 -6.18 -23.76 -8.50
C LYS A 135 -7.44 -24.55 -8.19
N ASP A 136 -7.83 -25.40 -9.14
CA ASP A 136 -8.78 -26.51 -9.03
C ASP A 136 -10.16 -26.15 -8.41
N GLY A 137 -10.81 -25.06 -8.83
CA GLY A 137 -12.16 -24.69 -8.37
C GLY A 137 -12.28 -24.42 -6.86
N GLU A 138 -11.18 -24.47 -6.13
CA GLU A 138 -11.03 -24.06 -4.74
C GLU A 138 -10.07 -22.87 -4.71
N ILE A 139 -10.57 -21.71 -5.16
CA ILE A 139 -9.88 -20.42 -4.98
C ILE A 139 -9.60 -20.16 -3.48
N PHE A 140 -10.28 -20.88 -2.58
CA PHE A 140 -10.25 -20.73 -1.13
C PHE A 140 -10.44 -22.09 -0.44
N ASN A 141 -9.36 -22.75 -0.02
CA ASN A 141 -9.48 -23.93 0.81
C ASN A 141 -9.68 -23.51 2.28
N GLU A 142 -10.92 -23.60 2.78
CA GLU A 142 -11.30 -23.31 4.17
C GLU A 142 -10.50 -24.13 5.20
N ASN A 143 -9.83 -25.22 4.78
CA ASN A 143 -9.01 -26.07 5.64
C ASN A 143 -7.51 -25.73 5.61
N SER A 144 -7.11 -24.63 4.97
CA SER A 144 -5.75 -24.12 5.09
C SER A 144 -5.44 -23.82 6.56
N PRO A 145 -4.27 -24.22 7.11
CA PRO A 145 -3.82 -23.76 8.44
C PRO A 145 -3.72 -22.22 8.55
N PHE A 146 -3.73 -21.54 7.40
CA PHE A 146 -3.77 -20.08 7.28
C PHE A 146 -5.18 -19.52 7.05
N ALA A 147 -6.23 -20.35 7.10
CA ALA A 147 -7.64 -19.95 6.98
C ALA A 147 -8.06 -18.93 8.05
N HIS A 148 -7.35 -18.88 9.18
CA HIS A 148 -7.58 -17.85 10.21
C HIS A 148 -7.15 -16.44 9.76
N PHE A 149 -6.24 -16.33 8.78
CA PHE A 149 -5.88 -15.09 8.08
C PHE A 149 -6.72 -14.87 6.82
N ASP A 150 -7.46 -15.90 6.38
CA ASP A 150 -8.35 -15.94 5.23
C ASP A 150 -9.71 -15.27 5.53
N ALA A 151 -9.65 -14.10 6.15
CA ALA A 151 -10.71 -13.10 6.03
C ALA A 151 -10.74 -12.52 4.59
N LEU A 152 -10.48 -13.33 3.53
CA LEU A 152 -10.43 -12.90 2.12
C LEU A 152 -11.82 -12.64 1.51
N ARG A 153 -12.86 -12.60 2.35
CA ARG A 153 -14.20 -12.19 1.96
C ARG A 153 -14.68 -11.05 2.86
N ASP A 154 -14.18 -9.83 2.61
CA ASP A 154 -14.94 -8.61 2.94
C ASP A 154 -16.12 -8.47 1.95
N VAL A 155 -16.93 -9.53 1.83
CA VAL A 155 -18.11 -9.58 0.95
C VAL A 155 -19.07 -8.48 1.36
N ASN A 156 -19.17 -8.23 2.67
CA ASN A 156 -20.04 -7.19 3.21
C ASN A 156 -19.54 -5.79 2.82
N GLY A 157 -18.24 -5.52 2.88
CA GLY A 157 -17.66 -4.26 2.44
C GLY A 157 -17.71 -4.05 0.93
N GLU A 158 -17.46 -5.10 0.13
CA GLU A 158 -17.56 -5.03 -1.33
C GLU A 158 -19.03 -4.94 -1.80
N ALA A 159 -19.97 -5.64 -1.15
CA ALA A 159 -21.41 -5.54 -1.40
C ALA A 159 -21.92 -4.12 -1.11
N GLY A 160 -21.46 -3.51 -0.02
CA GLY A 160 -21.75 -2.11 0.31
C GLY A 160 -21.18 -1.13 -0.73
N ARG A 161 -19.98 -1.38 -1.26
CA ARG A 161 -19.34 -0.51 -2.28
C ARG A 161 -20.02 -0.61 -3.64
N LEU A 162 -20.35 -1.83 -4.04
CA LEU A 162 -20.97 -2.13 -5.33
C LEU A 162 -22.49 -1.91 -5.33
N GLU A 163 -23.10 -1.73 -4.14
CA GLU A 163 -24.55 -1.62 -3.93
C GLU A 163 -25.32 -2.84 -4.49
N VAL A 164 -24.73 -4.03 -4.33
CA VAL A 164 -25.26 -5.31 -4.83
C VAL A 164 -25.38 -6.34 -3.70
N SER A 165 -26.13 -7.41 -3.93
CA SER A 165 -26.24 -8.49 -2.95
C SER A 165 -24.92 -9.24 -2.77
N GLU A 166 -24.74 -9.85 -1.61
CA GLU A 166 -23.58 -10.70 -1.33
C GLU A 166 -23.44 -11.82 -2.38
N ASP A 167 -24.55 -12.40 -2.84
CA ASP A 167 -24.53 -13.48 -3.83
C ASP A 167 -23.98 -13.03 -5.19
N THR A 168 -24.25 -11.78 -5.59
CA THR A 168 -23.65 -11.19 -6.79
C THR A 168 -22.14 -11.05 -6.63
N VAL A 169 -21.66 -10.65 -5.44
CA VAL A 169 -20.23 -10.60 -5.14
C VAL A 169 -19.59 -11.98 -5.22
N ARG A 170 -20.26 -13.02 -4.72
CA ARG A 170 -19.79 -14.41 -4.85
C ARG A 170 -19.68 -14.83 -6.32
N SER A 171 -20.72 -14.57 -7.10
CA SER A 171 -20.74 -14.87 -8.53
C SER A 171 -19.68 -14.10 -9.33
N LEU A 172 -19.37 -12.84 -8.96
CA LEU A 172 -18.29 -12.07 -9.58
C LEU A 172 -16.91 -12.64 -9.24
N MET A 173 -16.72 -13.16 -8.02
CA MET A 173 -15.48 -13.83 -7.63
C MET A 173 -15.30 -15.15 -8.38
N ASP A 174 -16.37 -15.93 -8.55
CA ASP A 174 -16.32 -17.16 -9.33
C ASP A 174 -16.03 -16.84 -10.83
N ALA A 175 -16.61 -15.75 -11.35
CA ALA A 175 -16.33 -15.25 -12.69
C ALA A 175 -14.92 -14.67 -12.88
N LEU A 176 -14.09 -14.57 -11.83
CA LEU A 176 -12.70 -14.17 -11.97
C LEU A 176 -11.88 -15.23 -12.71
N GLU A 177 -12.17 -16.51 -12.48
CA GLU A 177 -11.51 -17.63 -13.16
C GLU A 177 -11.82 -17.57 -14.66
N ASP A 178 -13.11 -17.46 -15.01
CA ASP A 178 -13.57 -17.24 -16.38
C ASP A 178 -12.96 -15.98 -17.00
N TYR A 179 -12.81 -14.90 -16.21
CA TYR A 179 -12.20 -13.66 -16.68
C TYR A 179 -10.72 -13.87 -16.97
N VAL A 180 -9.91 -14.39 -16.05
CA VAL A 180 -8.47 -14.59 -16.23
C VAL A 180 -8.18 -15.55 -17.39
N ASP A 181 -8.96 -16.62 -17.48
CA ASP A 181 -8.86 -17.59 -18.57
C ASP A 181 -9.47 -17.09 -19.89
N ALA A 182 -10.18 -15.97 -19.92
CA ALA A 182 -10.71 -15.46 -21.17
C ALA A 182 -9.58 -15.15 -22.18
N PRO A 183 -9.73 -15.54 -23.46
CA PRO A 183 -8.69 -15.37 -24.49
C PRO A 183 -8.34 -13.89 -24.76
N ASN A 184 -9.21 -12.98 -24.34
CA ASN A 184 -9.08 -11.55 -24.49
C ASN A 184 -8.53 -10.86 -23.23
N THR A 185 -7.99 -11.55 -22.22
CA THR A 185 -7.31 -10.82 -21.12
C THR A 185 -5.95 -10.29 -21.55
N TYR A 186 -5.55 -9.18 -20.94
CA TYR A 186 -4.22 -8.61 -21.16
C TYR A 186 -3.10 -9.60 -20.79
N LEU A 187 -3.26 -10.33 -19.68
CA LEU A 187 -2.34 -11.36 -19.22
C LEU A 187 -2.19 -12.50 -20.24
N ARG A 188 -3.30 -13.06 -20.72
CA ARG A 188 -3.26 -14.14 -21.72
C ARG A 188 -2.74 -13.64 -23.07
N ARG A 189 -2.97 -12.37 -23.41
CA ARG A 189 -2.38 -11.73 -24.61
C ARG A 189 -0.87 -11.57 -24.50
N ILE A 190 -0.34 -11.16 -23.36
CA ILE A 190 1.11 -11.12 -23.13
C ILE A 190 1.67 -12.55 -23.15
N ALA A 191 1.02 -13.47 -22.45
CA ALA A 191 1.47 -14.86 -22.39
C ALA A 191 1.51 -15.51 -23.79
N THR A 192 0.50 -15.27 -24.62
CA THR A 192 0.50 -15.73 -26.02
C THR A 192 1.54 -15.04 -26.89
N ALA A 193 1.81 -13.74 -26.67
CA ALA A 193 2.85 -13.01 -27.39
C ALA A 193 4.28 -13.46 -27.01
N ILE A 194 4.51 -13.82 -25.75
CA ILE A 194 5.83 -14.24 -25.23
C ILE A 194 6.08 -15.74 -25.46
N ALA A 195 5.13 -16.60 -25.09
CA ALA A 195 5.30 -18.05 -25.15
C ALA A 195 4.92 -18.67 -26.51
N GLY A 196 4.29 -17.90 -27.40
CA GLY A 196 3.75 -18.39 -28.67
C GLY A 196 2.47 -19.21 -28.50
N THR A 197 1.61 -19.20 -29.52
CA THR A 197 0.26 -19.81 -29.48
C THR A 197 0.27 -21.34 -29.25
N GLN A 198 1.40 -22.01 -29.50
CA GLN A 198 1.52 -23.48 -29.46
C GLN A 198 1.92 -24.05 -28.09
N SER A 199 2.34 -23.19 -27.13
CA SER A 199 2.98 -23.62 -25.88
C SER A 199 2.05 -23.60 -24.66
N LEU A 200 0.80 -23.14 -24.80
CA LEU A 200 -0.15 -22.97 -23.68
C LEU A 200 -1.09 -24.16 -23.46
N GLY A 201 -0.93 -25.25 -24.20
CA GLY A 201 -1.81 -26.43 -24.15
C GLY A 201 -1.14 -27.73 -23.71
N ASP A 202 0.12 -27.70 -23.27
CA ASP A 202 0.85 -28.89 -22.84
C ASP A 202 1.19 -28.78 -21.34
N ASP A 203 0.43 -29.50 -20.52
CA ASP A 203 0.56 -29.65 -19.05
C ASP A 203 1.80 -30.46 -18.62
N SER A 204 2.75 -30.69 -19.54
CA SER A 204 3.99 -31.38 -19.20
C SER A 204 4.85 -30.50 -18.29
N GLU A 205 5.38 -31.07 -17.21
CA GLU A 205 6.30 -30.40 -16.28
C GLU A 205 7.53 -29.88 -17.05
N VAL A 206 7.47 -28.62 -17.50
CA VAL A 206 8.60 -28.00 -18.18
C VAL A 206 9.65 -27.69 -17.12
N LEU A 207 10.88 -28.14 -17.37
CA LEU A 207 12.05 -27.84 -16.53
C LEU A 207 12.05 -26.35 -16.17
N PRO A 208 12.19 -25.99 -14.88
CA PRO A 208 12.03 -24.62 -14.40
C PRO A 208 12.91 -23.62 -15.18
N TYR A 209 14.08 -24.03 -15.66
CA TYR A 209 15.02 -23.14 -16.33
C TYR A 209 14.72 -22.81 -17.81
N CYS A 210 13.63 -23.32 -18.40
CA CYS A 210 13.25 -23.05 -19.80
C CYS A 210 11.93 -22.26 -19.88
N ASP A 211 10.85 -22.85 -20.40
CA ASP A 211 9.56 -22.16 -20.55
C ASP A 211 8.67 -22.20 -19.29
N GLY A 212 8.97 -23.10 -18.34
CA GLY A 212 8.14 -23.33 -17.15
C GLY A 212 8.07 -22.16 -16.18
N ILE A 213 9.19 -21.47 -15.92
CA ILE A 213 9.19 -20.27 -15.04
C ILE A 213 8.36 -19.14 -15.65
N LEU A 214 8.47 -18.90 -16.96
CA LEU A 214 7.67 -17.87 -17.62
C LEU A 214 6.19 -18.23 -17.58
N ARG A 215 5.83 -19.48 -17.90
CA ARG A 215 4.44 -19.97 -17.80
C ARG A 215 3.88 -19.78 -16.39
N HIS A 216 4.57 -20.23 -15.34
CA HIS A 216 4.09 -20.10 -13.95
C HIS A 216 4.00 -18.65 -13.44
N ARG A 217 4.90 -17.75 -13.87
CA ARG A 217 4.79 -16.31 -13.56
C ARG A 217 3.66 -15.63 -14.33
N LEU A 218 3.36 -16.09 -15.54
CA LEU A 218 2.29 -15.55 -16.38
C LEU A 218 0.90 -16.04 -15.93
N THR A 219 0.80 -17.25 -15.39
CA THR A 219 -0.44 -17.77 -14.80
C THR A 219 -0.75 -17.12 -13.45
N ASN A 220 0.27 -16.79 -12.64
CA ASN A 220 0.10 -16.14 -11.33
C ASN A 220 0.88 -14.81 -11.28
N PRO A 221 0.36 -13.72 -11.86
CA PRO A 221 1.04 -12.43 -11.83
C PRO A 221 1.12 -11.89 -10.39
N CYS A 222 2.27 -11.32 -10.05
CA CYS A 222 2.45 -10.60 -8.80
C CYS A 222 1.72 -9.25 -8.85
N MET A 223 0.80 -9.03 -7.91
CA MET A 223 0.02 -7.79 -7.79
C MET A 223 0.78 -6.73 -6.99
N ILE A 224 1.97 -6.33 -7.47
CA ILE A 224 2.81 -5.31 -6.84
C ILE A 224 3.30 -4.31 -7.89
N GLU A 225 3.17 -3.02 -7.60
CA GLU A 225 3.73 -1.93 -8.38
C GLU A 225 4.89 -1.24 -7.66
N LEU A 226 5.82 -0.71 -8.46
CA LEU A 226 7.00 -0.02 -7.97
C LEU A 226 6.68 1.39 -7.45
N ILE A 227 5.56 1.99 -7.86
CA ILE A 227 5.12 3.32 -7.38
C ILE A 227 4.98 3.37 -5.86
N TRP A 228 4.60 2.24 -5.24
CA TRP A 228 4.48 2.14 -3.79
C TRP A 228 5.83 2.36 -3.12
N SER A 229 6.89 1.75 -3.64
CA SER A 229 8.25 1.90 -3.12
C SER A 229 8.78 3.31 -3.32
N TYR A 230 8.45 3.94 -4.46
CA TYR A 230 8.81 5.32 -4.71
C TYR A 230 8.24 6.27 -3.63
N TRP A 231 6.94 6.14 -3.31
CA TRP A 231 6.34 7.01 -2.29
C TRP A 231 6.85 6.74 -0.89
N HIS A 232 7.15 5.48 -0.54
CA HIS A 232 7.76 5.17 0.77
C HIS A 232 9.21 5.66 0.88
N GLU A 233 9.97 5.66 -0.22
CA GLU A 233 11.30 6.28 -0.27
C GLU A 233 11.21 7.80 -0.10
N GLN A 234 10.29 8.48 -0.80
CA GLN A 234 10.03 9.92 -0.64
C GLN A 234 9.48 10.25 0.76
N GLY A 235 8.77 9.32 1.38
CA GLY A 235 8.30 9.38 2.76
C GLY A 235 9.40 9.29 3.82
N MET A 236 10.68 9.16 3.41
CA MET A 236 11.86 9.07 4.27
C MET A 236 11.95 7.77 5.08
N LEU A 237 11.27 6.69 4.66
CA LEU A 237 11.28 5.40 5.35
C LEU A 237 12.70 4.82 5.44
N VAL A 238 13.35 4.68 4.28
CA VAL A 238 14.71 4.10 4.16
C VAL A 238 15.74 5.02 4.82
N GLN A 239 15.57 6.34 4.68
CA GLN A 239 16.43 7.37 5.26
C GLN A 239 16.36 7.32 6.80
N SER A 240 15.17 7.12 7.37
CA SER A 240 14.98 6.98 8.82
C SER A 240 15.71 5.75 9.34
N MET A 241 15.56 4.61 8.67
CA MET A 241 16.27 3.39 9.04
C MET A 241 17.79 3.55 8.95
N ASN A 242 18.29 4.16 7.87
CA ASN A 242 19.71 4.44 7.70
C ASN A 242 20.28 5.39 8.75
N ALA A 243 19.52 6.39 9.20
CA ALA A 243 19.94 7.30 10.27
C ALA A 243 20.07 6.58 11.62
N ILE A 244 19.13 5.66 11.93
CA ILE A 244 19.18 4.81 13.12
C ILE A 244 20.38 3.86 13.05
N LEU A 245 20.61 3.22 11.90
CA LEU A 245 21.76 2.32 11.71
C LEU A 245 23.11 3.02 11.81
N LYS A 246 23.23 4.24 11.29
CA LYS A 246 24.44 5.05 11.46
C LYS A 246 24.70 5.30 12.94
N ARG A 247 23.69 5.71 13.69
CA ARG A 247 23.82 5.89 15.15
C ARG A 247 24.19 4.58 15.85
N PHE A 248 23.58 3.47 15.48
CA PHE A 248 23.88 2.14 16.01
C PHE A 248 25.34 1.70 15.76
N GLN A 249 25.91 2.04 14.59
CA GLN A 249 27.34 1.86 14.27
C GLN A 249 28.26 2.90 14.91
N ASN A 250 27.72 3.81 15.74
CA ASN A 250 28.44 4.96 16.27
C ASN A 250 29.04 5.88 15.17
N LYS A 251 28.36 5.99 14.03
CA LYS A 251 28.67 6.92 12.94
C LYS A 251 27.77 8.15 13.04
N ARG A 252 28.34 9.32 12.76
CA ARG A 252 27.59 10.59 12.70
C ARG A 252 26.82 10.69 11.38
N ASN A 253 25.60 11.20 11.43
CA ASN A 253 24.80 11.52 10.24
C ASN A 253 25.27 12.80 9.53
N GLY A 254 25.86 13.73 10.28
CA GLY A 254 26.32 15.02 9.78
C GLY A 254 26.96 15.89 10.87
N PRO A 255 27.25 17.17 10.58
CA PRO A 255 27.81 18.09 11.57
C PRO A 255 26.83 18.42 12.71
N ASP A 256 25.53 18.53 12.40
CA ASP A 256 24.44 18.73 13.37
C ASP A 256 23.60 17.43 13.46
N ASP A 257 24.06 16.44 14.22
CA ASP A 257 23.36 15.16 14.36
C ASP A 257 22.46 15.15 15.63
N PRO A 258 21.12 15.17 15.49
CA PRO A 258 20.21 15.16 16.63
C PRO A 258 20.24 13.84 17.40
N LEU A 259 20.68 12.74 16.78
CA LEU A 259 20.74 11.42 17.41
C LEU A 259 21.98 11.20 18.29
N LEU A 260 22.90 12.16 18.35
CA LEU A 260 24.14 12.03 19.12
C LEU A 260 23.89 11.80 20.62
N ASN A 261 22.83 12.42 21.17
CA ASN A 261 22.48 12.37 22.59
C ASN A 261 21.54 11.21 22.94
N PHE A 262 21.15 10.39 21.96
CA PHE A 262 20.25 9.27 22.18
C PHE A 262 21.04 8.02 22.59
N GLU A 263 20.65 7.43 23.71
CA GLU A 263 21.25 6.20 24.22
C GLU A 263 20.77 4.97 23.42
N LEU A 264 21.66 4.00 23.23
CA LEU A 264 21.37 2.78 22.47
C LEU A 264 20.70 1.67 23.31
N ASP A 265 20.59 1.87 24.62
CA ASP A 265 20.03 0.86 25.55
C ASP A 265 18.63 0.34 25.16
N PRO A 266 17.69 1.16 24.67
CA PRO A 266 16.38 0.67 24.21
C PRO A 266 16.48 -0.31 23.03
N LEU A 267 17.54 -0.23 22.20
CA LEU A 267 17.71 -1.06 21.00
C LEU A 267 18.28 -2.45 21.29
N ARG A 268 18.53 -2.79 22.56
CA ARG A 268 19.17 -4.05 22.96
C ARG A 268 18.40 -5.29 22.47
N GLY A 269 17.07 -5.25 22.48
CA GLY A 269 16.22 -6.33 21.97
C GLY A 269 16.35 -6.57 20.46
N LEU A 270 16.66 -5.52 19.71
CA LEU A 270 16.78 -5.55 18.25
C LEU A 270 18.23 -5.72 17.75
N ASN A 271 19.19 -5.88 18.67
CA ASN A 271 20.61 -5.90 18.35
C ASN A 271 20.96 -6.91 17.25
N ASN A 272 20.50 -8.16 17.36
CA ASN A 272 20.76 -9.23 16.39
C ASN A 272 20.16 -8.93 15.01
N LEU A 273 18.96 -8.35 14.99
CA LEU A 273 18.25 -7.99 13.77
C LEU A 273 18.91 -6.80 13.06
N LEU A 274 19.29 -5.76 13.81
CA LEU A 274 19.98 -4.58 13.28
C LEU A 274 21.37 -4.92 12.73
N TRP A 275 22.13 -5.75 13.43
CA TRP A 275 23.42 -6.25 12.93
C TRP A 275 23.26 -7.11 11.67
N GLY A 276 22.27 -7.99 11.64
CA GLY A 276 21.97 -8.79 10.46
C GLY A 276 21.57 -7.93 9.25
N PHE A 277 20.68 -6.96 9.46
CA PHE A 277 20.26 -6.01 8.42
C PHE A 277 21.43 -5.16 7.90
N LEU A 278 22.38 -4.82 8.77
CA LEU A 278 23.59 -4.10 8.38
C LEU A 278 24.55 -4.96 7.56
N GLN A 279 24.81 -6.20 7.98
CA GLN A 279 25.72 -7.09 7.24
C GLN A 279 25.18 -7.47 5.86
N ASP A 280 23.87 -7.52 5.70
CA ASP A 280 23.21 -7.83 4.42
C ASP A 280 23.21 -6.64 3.43
N GLU A 281 23.90 -5.53 3.74
CA GLU A 281 23.95 -4.33 2.88
C GLU A 281 24.34 -4.61 1.43
N SER A 282 25.24 -5.58 1.21
CA SER A 282 25.68 -5.99 -0.13
C SER A 282 24.61 -6.71 -0.96
N ASN A 283 23.69 -7.42 -0.31
CA ASN A 283 22.63 -8.16 -0.99
C ASN A 283 21.34 -7.34 -1.13
N ARG A 284 21.26 -6.17 -0.48
CA ARG A 284 20.10 -5.29 -0.57
C ARG A 284 20.14 -4.42 -1.81
N LEU A 285 18.96 -4.04 -2.26
CA LEU A 285 18.79 -3.15 -3.38
C LEU A 285 19.31 -1.75 -3.03
N SER A 286 20.26 -1.25 -3.83
CA SER A 286 20.82 0.09 -3.63
C SER A 286 19.81 1.17 -4.01
N VAL A 287 19.92 2.35 -3.39
CA VAL A 287 19.09 3.52 -3.74
C VAL A 287 19.30 3.92 -5.20
N SER A 288 20.55 3.87 -5.68
CA SER A 288 20.88 4.14 -7.08
C SER A 288 20.15 3.17 -8.01
N ARG A 289 20.17 1.86 -7.71
CA ARG A 289 19.44 0.88 -8.52
C ARG A 289 17.94 1.16 -8.53
N ARG A 290 17.33 1.46 -7.37
CA ARG A 290 15.90 1.85 -7.34
C ARG A 290 15.62 3.11 -8.17
N ALA A 291 16.49 4.10 -8.14
CA ALA A 291 16.31 5.34 -8.89
C ALA A 291 16.28 5.13 -10.41
N TYR A 292 17.16 4.29 -10.95
CA TYR A 292 17.13 3.92 -12.37
C TYR A 292 15.81 3.26 -12.76
N GLU A 293 15.23 2.45 -11.88
CA GLU A 293 14.02 1.68 -12.16
C GLU A 293 12.76 2.53 -12.03
N TYR A 294 12.73 3.46 -11.08
CA TYR A 294 11.66 4.46 -11.00
C TYR A 294 11.61 5.32 -12.27
N ASP A 295 12.76 5.70 -12.80
CA ASP A 295 12.88 6.44 -14.06
C ASP A 295 12.49 5.58 -15.28
N HIS A 296 12.90 4.31 -15.30
CA HIS A 296 12.59 3.41 -16.40
C HIS A 296 11.13 2.91 -16.43
N HIS A 297 10.45 2.81 -15.27
CA HIS A 297 9.04 2.43 -15.20
C HIS A 297 8.09 3.61 -15.40
N TYR A 298 8.40 4.76 -14.79
CA TYR A 298 7.46 5.88 -14.66
C TYR A 298 8.07 7.25 -15.01
N GLY A 299 9.38 7.32 -15.28
CA GLY A 299 10.08 8.60 -15.49
C GLY A 299 10.23 9.38 -14.19
N LEU A 300 10.15 8.72 -13.03
CA LEU A 300 10.20 9.35 -11.72
C LEU A 300 11.64 9.41 -11.21
N THR A 301 12.08 10.62 -10.85
CA THR A 301 13.44 10.84 -10.33
C THR A 301 13.43 11.08 -8.82
N LEU A 302 14.48 10.61 -8.13
CA LEU A 302 14.71 10.94 -6.72
C LEU A 302 15.66 12.13 -6.61
N ILE A 303 15.36 13.08 -5.71
CA ILE A 303 16.25 14.21 -5.42
C ILE A 303 16.78 14.05 -4.00
N GLY A 304 18.10 13.93 -3.85
CA GLY A 304 18.72 13.83 -2.54
C GLY A 304 20.25 13.82 -2.61
N LYS A 305 20.91 14.06 -1.47
CA LYS A 305 22.37 14.05 -1.36
C LYS A 305 22.99 12.67 -1.69
N THR A 306 22.22 11.62 -1.48
CA THR A 306 22.64 10.21 -1.66
C THR A 306 22.32 9.70 -3.06
N VAL A 307 21.56 10.45 -3.86
CA VAL A 307 21.25 10.08 -5.24
C VAL A 307 22.33 10.69 -6.11
N GLU A 308 23.19 9.85 -6.67
CA GLU A 308 24.20 10.29 -7.64
C GLU A 308 23.51 10.77 -8.93
N HIS A 309 24.17 11.67 -9.67
CA HIS A 309 23.69 12.01 -11.01
C HIS A 309 23.84 10.77 -11.89
N PHE A 310 22.72 10.24 -12.36
CA PHE A 310 22.69 9.03 -13.15
C PHE A 310 22.23 9.32 -14.59
N THR A 311 22.77 8.56 -15.55
CA THR A 311 22.44 8.67 -16.97
C THR A 311 21.74 7.38 -17.40
N PRO A 312 20.40 7.34 -17.41
CA PRO A 312 19.64 6.17 -17.83
C PRO A 312 19.84 5.90 -19.33
N ALA A 313 19.78 4.63 -19.72
CA ALA A 313 19.79 4.26 -21.14
C ALA A 313 18.45 4.54 -21.82
N ASP A 314 17.37 4.40 -21.07
CA ASP A 314 16.00 4.69 -21.47
C ASP A 314 15.24 5.26 -20.27
N SER A 315 14.51 6.35 -20.49
CA SER A 315 13.76 7.09 -19.47
C SER A 315 12.35 7.33 -20.00
N ARG A 316 11.36 7.12 -19.14
CA ARG A 316 9.96 7.28 -19.55
C ARG A 316 9.56 8.74 -19.53
N VAL A 317 8.86 9.13 -20.57
CA VAL A 317 8.30 10.46 -20.71
C VAL A 317 6.77 10.34 -20.66
N ARG A 318 6.09 11.40 -20.22
CA ARG A 318 4.63 11.56 -20.26
C ARG A 318 3.81 10.68 -19.31
N PHE A 319 4.39 9.75 -18.58
CA PHE A 319 3.64 8.97 -17.58
C PHE A 319 2.91 9.87 -16.56
N ILE A 320 3.61 10.83 -15.96
CA ILE A 320 3.03 11.74 -14.98
C ILE A 320 1.92 12.61 -15.59
N GLU A 321 2.12 13.08 -16.81
CA GLU A 321 1.11 13.84 -17.56
C GLU A 321 -0.15 13.01 -17.80
N ALA A 322 -0.01 11.79 -18.31
CA ALA A 322 -1.13 10.88 -18.57
C ALA A 322 -1.85 10.46 -17.29
N PHE A 323 -1.08 10.14 -16.24
CA PHE A 323 -1.64 9.72 -14.95
C PHE A 323 -2.39 10.86 -14.25
N HIS A 324 -1.84 12.07 -14.20
CA HIS A 324 -2.55 13.23 -13.66
C HIS A 324 -3.76 13.61 -14.51
N THR A 325 -3.70 13.44 -15.83
CA THR A 325 -4.84 13.64 -16.72
C THR A 325 -5.94 12.63 -16.42
N LEU A 326 -5.61 11.35 -16.19
CA LEU A 326 -6.56 10.33 -15.77
C LEU A 326 -7.27 10.72 -14.46
N LEU A 327 -6.51 11.12 -13.44
CA LEU A 327 -7.06 11.54 -12.15
C LEU A 327 -7.97 12.78 -12.28
N TYR A 328 -7.58 13.75 -13.10
CA TYR A 328 -8.39 14.93 -13.38
C TYR A 328 -9.69 14.56 -14.12
N ARG A 329 -9.64 13.68 -15.14
CA ARG A 329 -10.84 13.21 -15.85
C ARG A 329 -11.77 12.42 -14.94
N ALA A 330 -11.23 11.64 -14.00
CA ALA A 330 -12.03 10.96 -12.99
C ALA A 330 -12.76 11.96 -12.08
N MET A 331 -12.10 13.05 -11.66
CA MET A 331 -12.75 14.10 -10.88
C MET A 331 -13.87 14.81 -11.64
N MET A 332 -13.67 15.10 -12.93
CA MET A 332 -14.72 15.68 -13.77
C MET A 332 -15.90 14.71 -13.92
N PHE A 333 -15.63 13.42 -14.14
CA PHE A 333 -16.65 12.39 -14.15
C PHE A 333 -17.44 12.33 -12.83
N TYR A 334 -16.79 12.45 -11.66
CA TYR A 334 -17.51 12.46 -10.39
C TYR A 334 -18.45 13.65 -10.23
N ARG A 335 -18.05 14.83 -10.73
CA ARG A 335 -18.90 16.02 -10.69
C ARG A 335 -20.15 15.83 -11.57
N GLU A 336 -20.00 15.21 -12.73
CA GLU A 336 -21.11 14.88 -13.62
C GLU A 336 -21.98 13.75 -13.09
N ASP A 337 -21.38 12.73 -12.48
CA ASP A 337 -22.10 11.53 -11.99
C ASP A 337 -22.84 11.76 -10.66
N ASP A 338 -22.41 12.76 -9.88
CA ASP A 338 -23.19 13.27 -8.73
C ASP A 338 -24.36 14.16 -9.18
N ASP A 339 -24.30 14.75 -10.38
CA ASP A 339 -25.39 15.55 -10.94
C ASP A 339 -26.49 14.66 -11.55
N THR A 340 -27.56 14.45 -10.79
CA THR A 340 -28.71 13.64 -11.23
C THR A 340 -29.45 14.21 -12.46
N THR A 341 -29.13 15.42 -12.91
CA THR A 341 -29.73 16.04 -14.11
C THR A 341 -28.98 15.70 -15.40
N VAL A 342 -27.75 15.17 -15.32
CA VAL A 342 -26.89 14.87 -16.46
C VAL A 342 -26.51 13.39 -16.46
N ILE A 343 -26.52 12.77 -17.64
CA ILE A 343 -25.93 11.44 -17.81
C ILE A 343 -24.44 11.64 -18.04
N ALA A 344 -23.63 11.35 -17.02
CA ALA A 344 -22.18 11.46 -17.10
C ALA A 344 -21.60 10.67 -18.29
N ASP A 345 -20.70 11.28 -19.05
CA ASP A 345 -20.00 10.63 -20.16
C ASP A 345 -18.73 9.93 -19.67
N GLY A 346 -18.59 8.65 -20.00
CA GLY A 346 -17.43 7.83 -19.61
C GLY A 346 -16.34 7.79 -20.68
N PHE A 347 -16.57 8.33 -21.88
CA PHE A 347 -15.68 8.12 -23.01
C PHE A 347 -14.34 8.85 -22.87
N ALA A 348 -14.36 10.09 -22.37
CA ALA A 348 -13.12 10.84 -22.10
C ALA A 348 -12.23 10.13 -21.06
N LEU A 349 -12.86 9.51 -20.06
CA LEU A 349 -12.18 8.71 -19.05
C LEU A 349 -11.59 7.43 -19.65
N LEU A 350 -12.34 6.73 -20.51
CA LEU A 350 -11.87 5.53 -21.20
C LEU A 350 -10.62 5.80 -22.04
N ASN A 351 -10.56 6.93 -22.75
CA ASN A 351 -9.36 7.29 -23.52
C ASN A 351 -8.16 7.60 -22.63
N ALA A 352 -8.37 8.25 -21.48
CA ALA A 352 -7.29 8.48 -20.51
C ALA A 352 -6.77 7.15 -19.91
N LEU A 353 -7.67 6.20 -19.62
CA LEU A 353 -7.30 4.85 -19.16
C LEU A 353 -6.47 4.10 -20.21
N ARG A 354 -6.85 4.18 -21.48
CA ARG A 354 -6.11 3.60 -22.60
C ARG A 354 -4.71 4.21 -22.74
N GLU A 355 -4.59 5.53 -22.65
CA GLU A 355 -3.28 6.21 -22.76
C GLU A 355 -2.34 5.76 -21.63
N VAL A 356 -2.82 5.74 -20.37
CA VAL A 356 -2.02 5.24 -19.25
C VAL A 356 -1.68 3.76 -19.41
N HIS A 357 -2.63 2.93 -19.83
CA HIS A 357 -2.40 1.50 -20.06
C HIS A 357 -1.30 1.23 -21.10
N ILE A 358 -1.29 1.97 -22.22
CA ILE A 358 -0.25 1.85 -23.24
C ILE A 358 1.12 2.24 -22.67
N ILE A 359 1.21 3.38 -21.98
CA ILE A 359 2.47 3.85 -21.38
C ILE A 359 2.99 2.82 -20.35
N LEU A 360 2.12 2.23 -19.54
CA LEU A 360 2.49 1.17 -18.61
C LEU A 360 2.94 -0.11 -19.31
N GLY A 361 2.31 -0.46 -20.44
CA GLY A 361 2.66 -1.60 -21.28
C GLY A 361 4.04 -1.45 -21.93
N GLU A 362 4.40 -0.25 -22.39
CA GLU A 362 5.75 0.05 -22.88
C GLU A 362 6.82 -0.13 -21.79
N GLY A 363 6.44 0.14 -20.54
CA GLY A 363 7.26 -0.05 -19.33
C GLY A 363 7.39 -1.50 -18.85
N ALA A 364 6.74 -2.48 -19.51
CA ALA A 364 6.84 -3.89 -19.14
C ALA A 364 8.14 -4.50 -19.71
N HIS A 365 9.28 -4.24 -19.05
CA HIS A 365 10.57 -4.80 -19.43
C HIS A 365 10.90 -6.10 -18.68
N ASN A 366 12.04 -6.70 -19.00
CA ASN A 366 12.51 -7.99 -18.50
C ASN A 366 12.63 -8.15 -16.97
N GLN A 367 12.68 -7.07 -16.18
CA GLN A 367 12.75 -7.13 -14.72
C GLN A 367 11.44 -6.72 -14.04
N TYR A 368 10.40 -6.51 -14.83
CA TYR A 368 9.07 -6.28 -14.32
C TYR A 368 8.66 -7.44 -13.39
N GLY A 369 8.13 -7.09 -12.22
CA GLY A 369 7.78 -8.05 -11.16
C GLY A 369 8.92 -8.41 -10.21
N ASP A 370 10.15 -8.60 -10.69
CA ASP A 370 11.28 -9.01 -9.84
C ASP A 370 11.80 -7.88 -8.95
N LEU A 371 12.01 -6.69 -9.51
CA LEU A 371 12.50 -5.56 -8.72
C LEU A 371 11.46 -4.97 -7.75
N PRO A 372 10.18 -4.78 -8.15
CA PRO A 372 9.12 -4.38 -7.22
C PRO A 372 9.01 -5.35 -6.04
N TRP A 373 9.16 -6.65 -6.29
CA TRP A 373 9.18 -7.68 -5.26
C TRP A 373 10.32 -7.49 -4.26
N GLN A 374 11.56 -7.35 -4.75
CA GLN A 374 12.73 -7.16 -3.86
C GLN A 374 12.60 -5.86 -3.06
N ALA A 375 12.17 -4.77 -3.70
CA ALA A 375 11.96 -3.49 -3.04
C ALA A 375 10.85 -3.57 -1.97
N ARG A 376 9.72 -4.24 -2.28
CA ARG A 376 8.62 -4.45 -1.32
C ARG A 376 9.10 -5.23 -0.10
N LYS A 377 9.81 -6.34 -0.31
CA LYS A 377 10.37 -7.17 0.76
C LYS A 377 11.23 -6.34 1.72
N GLU A 378 12.18 -5.58 1.19
CA GLU A 378 13.10 -4.78 2.00
C GLU A 378 12.40 -3.66 2.77
N MET A 379 11.41 -3.02 2.14
CA MET A 379 10.64 -1.95 2.77
C MET A 379 9.68 -2.48 3.82
N LEU A 380 9.05 -3.65 3.62
CA LEU A 380 8.24 -4.33 4.65
C LEU A 380 9.10 -4.70 5.87
N ILE A 381 10.29 -5.27 5.65
CA ILE A 381 11.26 -5.53 6.73
C ILE A 381 11.59 -4.23 7.47
N THR A 382 11.83 -3.14 6.73
CA THR A 382 12.13 -1.83 7.33
C THR A 382 10.96 -1.30 8.15
N GLN A 383 9.73 -1.38 7.63
CA GLN A 383 8.52 -1.00 8.37
C GLN A 383 8.38 -1.83 9.64
N TRP A 384 8.60 -3.14 9.59
CA TRP A 384 8.48 -4.00 10.77
C TRP A 384 9.57 -3.74 11.80
N LEU A 385 10.81 -3.47 11.37
CA LEU A 385 11.87 -3.07 12.31
C LEU A 385 11.51 -1.75 13.00
N LEU A 386 10.94 -0.79 12.26
CA LEU A 386 10.54 0.51 12.79
C LEU A 386 9.28 0.46 13.65
N SER A 387 8.38 -0.50 13.45
CA SER A 387 7.16 -0.66 14.26
C SER A 387 7.43 -1.18 15.66
N ARG A 388 8.62 -1.73 15.91
CA ARG A 388 8.97 -2.35 17.18
C ARG A 388 8.92 -1.34 18.33
N PRO A 389 8.42 -1.74 19.52
CA PRO A 389 8.30 -0.85 20.67
C PRO A 389 9.65 -0.27 21.11
N GLU A 390 10.75 -1.01 20.90
CA GLU A 390 12.12 -0.57 21.17
C GLU A 390 12.51 0.69 20.37
N ILE A 391 12.12 0.76 19.09
CA ILE A 391 12.38 1.94 18.25
C ILE A 391 11.53 3.13 18.71
N ARG A 392 10.29 2.86 19.09
CA ARG A 392 9.40 3.89 19.65
C ARG A 392 9.96 4.50 20.93
N GLU A 393 10.50 3.68 21.82
CA GLU A 393 11.17 4.14 23.05
C GLU A 393 12.48 4.88 22.74
N PHE A 394 13.24 4.41 21.75
CA PHE A 394 14.46 5.08 21.29
C PHE A 394 14.18 6.49 20.79
N ILE A 395 13.26 6.67 19.84
CA ILE A 395 13.00 7.99 19.20
C ILE A 395 12.20 8.93 20.14
N ARG A 396 11.50 8.38 21.15
CA ARG A 396 10.65 9.13 22.10
C ARG A 396 9.60 10.00 21.40
N GLY A 397 8.81 9.33 20.57
CA GLY A 397 7.85 9.94 19.68
C GLY A 397 6.58 10.51 20.33
N ARG A 398 5.70 11.10 19.51
CA ARG A 398 4.38 11.55 19.96
C ARG A 398 3.42 10.37 20.06
N HIS A 399 3.10 9.97 21.29
CA HIS A 399 2.28 8.78 21.54
C HIS A 399 0.78 8.99 21.29
N MET A 400 0.31 10.24 21.20
CA MET A 400 -1.12 10.59 21.11
C MET A 400 -1.63 10.79 19.68
N VAL A 401 -0.77 10.66 18.66
CA VAL A 401 -1.21 10.78 17.26
C VAL A 401 -1.69 9.41 16.77
N PRO A 402 -2.94 9.29 16.31
CA PRO A 402 -3.47 8.02 15.80
C PRO A 402 -2.92 7.77 14.38
N TYR A 403 -1.93 6.88 14.28
CA TYR A 403 -1.46 6.37 12.99
C TYR A 403 -2.20 5.09 12.60
N GLN A 404 -2.39 4.87 11.31
CA GLN A 404 -2.96 3.63 10.78
C GLN A 404 -2.02 2.44 11.02
N GLU A 405 -0.72 2.66 10.82
CA GLU A 405 0.31 1.64 10.98
C GLU A 405 1.35 2.08 12.02
N SER A 406 1.88 1.12 12.77
CA SER A 406 2.73 1.35 13.94
C SER A 406 4.11 1.94 13.62
N TRP A 407 4.63 1.73 12.41
CA TRP A 407 5.92 2.27 11.97
C TRP A 407 5.87 3.74 11.55
N MET A 408 4.68 4.28 11.23
CA MET A 408 4.52 5.65 10.73
C MET A 408 4.97 6.70 11.77
N GLY A 409 4.63 6.48 13.04
CA GLY A 409 4.99 7.40 14.13
C GLY A 409 6.50 7.59 14.28
N PRO A 410 7.28 6.51 14.45
CA PRO A 410 8.74 6.56 14.45
C PRO A 410 9.36 7.32 13.27
N VAL A 411 8.83 7.12 12.05
CA VAL A 411 9.33 7.82 10.85
C VAL A 411 8.99 9.30 10.88
N ASP A 412 7.78 9.67 11.29
CA ASP A 412 7.36 11.07 11.36
C ASP A 412 8.16 11.86 12.41
N ASP A 413 8.39 11.24 13.57
CA ASP A 413 9.22 11.82 14.62
C ASP A 413 10.69 11.94 14.16
N MET A 414 11.22 10.97 13.41
CA MET A 414 12.56 11.06 12.81
C MET A 414 12.66 12.21 11.80
N LYS A 415 11.68 12.36 10.91
CA LYS A 415 11.63 13.46 9.92
C LYS A 415 11.66 14.82 10.61
N ARG A 416 10.96 14.95 11.73
CA ARG A 416 10.95 16.17 12.55
C ARG A 416 12.27 16.40 13.27
N LEU A 417 12.87 15.36 13.87
CA LEU A 417 14.17 15.46 14.55
C LEU A 417 15.27 15.91 13.60
N GLN A 418 15.27 15.37 12.38
CA GLN A 418 16.27 15.66 11.35
C GLN A 418 15.95 16.93 10.54
N GLY A 419 14.73 17.47 10.67
CA GLY A 419 14.26 18.62 9.91
C GLY A 419 14.21 18.38 8.39
N TRP A 420 13.78 17.18 7.97
CA TRP A 420 13.72 16.79 6.56
C TRP A 420 12.49 17.37 5.85
N THR A 421 11.29 16.98 6.27
CA THR A 421 10.02 17.45 5.71
C THR A 421 9.02 17.68 6.84
N ASP A 422 8.07 18.58 6.62
CA ASP A 422 6.97 18.92 7.52
C ASP A 422 5.71 18.07 7.28
N VAL A 423 5.56 17.48 6.09
CA VAL A 423 4.41 16.65 5.71
C VAL A 423 4.42 15.31 6.44
N SER A 424 3.26 14.89 6.96
CA SER A 424 3.10 13.61 7.65
C SER A 424 3.35 12.41 6.72
N VAL A 425 3.93 11.34 7.28
CA VAL A 425 4.16 10.06 6.58
C VAL A 425 2.86 9.42 6.08
N THR A 426 1.73 9.65 6.74
CA THR A 426 0.44 9.09 6.35
C THR A 426 0.07 9.43 4.90
N HIS A 427 0.33 10.65 4.45
CA HIS A 427 0.05 11.03 3.06
C HIS A 427 0.92 10.27 2.05
N PHE A 428 2.19 9.98 2.38
CA PHE A 428 3.06 9.19 1.51
C PHE A 428 2.61 7.72 1.46
N HIS A 429 2.12 7.19 2.58
CA HIS A 429 1.55 5.85 2.62
C HIS A 429 0.28 5.76 1.77
N GLU A 430 -0.66 6.70 1.93
CA GLU A 430 -1.89 6.77 1.11
C GLU A 430 -1.58 6.88 -0.39
N LEU A 431 -0.58 7.69 -0.77
CA LEU A 431 -0.12 7.78 -2.16
C LEU A 431 0.45 6.45 -2.68
N GLY A 432 1.18 5.72 -1.84
CA GLY A 432 1.72 4.42 -2.18
C GLY A 432 0.63 3.36 -2.35
N GLU A 433 -0.28 3.24 -1.38
CA GLU A 433 -1.33 2.23 -1.36
C GLU A 433 -2.36 2.46 -2.47
N PHE A 434 -2.95 3.66 -2.55
CA PHE A 434 -3.96 3.97 -3.56
C PHE A 434 -3.35 4.07 -4.97
N GLY A 435 -2.13 4.60 -5.08
CA GLY A 435 -1.41 4.65 -6.35
C GLY A 435 -1.16 3.26 -6.93
N GLU A 436 -0.76 2.29 -6.08
CA GLU A 436 -0.60 0.89 -6.48
C GLU A 436 -1.93 0.28 -6.95
N GLN A 437 -3.00 0.40 -6.17
CA GLN A 437 -4.31 -0.16 -6.53
C GLN A 437 -4.83 0.38 -7.86
N ILE A 438 -4.71 1.70 -8.07
CA ILE A 438 -5.11 2.36 -9.31
C ILE A 438 -4.27 1.83 -10.47
N LEU A 439 -2.94 1.82 -10.37
CA LEU A 439 -2.08 1.40 -11.48
C LEU A 439 -2.20 -0.09 -11.81
N LEU A 440 -2.34 -0.96 -10.81
CA LEU A 440 -2.60 -2.40 -11.01
C LEU A 440 -3.89 -2.61 -11.81
N SER A 441 -4.96 -1.86 -11.48
CA SER A 441 -6.23 -1.95 -12.19
C SER A 441 -6.12 -1.49 -13.65
N VAL A 442 -5.30 -0.47 -13.92
CA VAL A 442 -5.05 0.02 -15.29
C VAL A 442 -4.16 -0.96 -16.05
N ARG A 443 -3.14 -1.51 -15.42
CA ARG A 443 -2.17 -2.41 -16.06
C ARG A 443 -2.80 -3.74 -16.47
N PHE A 444 -3.53 -4.39 -15.56
CA PHE A 444 -4.10 -5.71 -15.83
C PHE A 444 -5.47 -5.66 -16.53
N GLY A 445 -6.09 -4.47 -16.60
CA GLY A 445 -7.31 -4.26 -17.38
C GLY A 445 -7.04 -4.26 -18.89
N ASN A 446 -7.94 -4.86 -19.69
CA ASN A 446 -7.82 -4.88 -21.14
C ASN A 446 -8.46 -3.64 -21.81
N TRP A 447 -7.99 -2.45 -21.44
CA TRP A 447 -8.56 -1.17 -21.91
C TRP A 447 -8.49 -0.96 -23.42
N MET A 448 -7.59 -1.66 -24.11
CA MET A 448 -7.40 -1.54 -25.56
C MET A 448 -8.54 -2.14 -26.38
N LEU A 449 -9.18 -3.22 -25.91
CA LEU A 449 -10.27 -3.88 -26.64
C LEU A 449 -11.66 -3.43 -26.17
N ILE A 450 -11.76 -2.88 -24.96
CA ILE A 450 -13.02 -2.38 -24.39
C ILE A 450 -13.42 -1.11 -25.11
N ASN A 451 -14.47 -1.17 -25.93
CA ASN A 451 -15.08 0.00 -26.56
C ASN A 451 -16.30 0.55 -25.79
N ASP A 452 -16.79 -0.20 -24.80
CA ASP A 452 -17.93 0.23 -23.99
C ASP A 452 -17.48 1.26 -22.93
N GLN A 453 -18.22 2.36 -22.85
CA GLN A 453 -18.02 3.38 -21.83
C GLN A 453 -18.40 2.90 -20.42
N ASN A 454 -19.27 1.88 -20.29
CA ASN A 454 -19.73 1.44 -18.97
C ASN A 454 -18.61 0.86 -18.10
N SER A 455 -17.65 0.12 -18.67
CA SER A 455 -16.48 -0.36 -17.92
C SER A 455 -15.69 0.80 -17.31
N ALA A 456 -15.48 1.91 -18.04
CA ALA A 456 -14.79 3.08 -17.51
C ALA A 456 -15.60 3.78 -16.40
N LYS A 457 -16.93 3.88 -16.55
CA LYS A 457 -17.81 4.44 -15.51
C LYS A 457 -17.77 3.61 -14.24
N ASN A 458 -17.84 2.28 -14.36
CA ASN A 458 -17.75 1.37 -13.22
C ASN A 458 -16.38 1.47 -12.53
N TRP A 459 -15.30 1.53 -13.29
CA TRP A 459 -13.96 1.71 -12.75
C TRP A 459 -13.86 2.98 -11.91
N ALA A 460 -14.32 4.12 -12.44
CA ALA A 460 -14.29 5.36 -11.68
C ALA A 460 -15.16 5.29 -10.43
N ARG A 461 -16.35 4.67 -10.50
CA ARG A 461 -17.24 4.50 -9.35
C ARG A 461 -16.60 3.62 -8.27
N ASP A 462 -15.94 2.54 -8.65
CA ASP A 462 -15.35 1.57 -7.74
C ASP A 462 -14.08 2.11 -7.06
N PHE A 463 -13.28 2.91 -7.78
CA PHE A 463 -12.05 3.55 -7.27
C PHE A 463 -12.25 4.99 -6.77
N ARG A 464 -13.50 5.44 -6.61
CA ARG A 464 -13.81 6.81 -6.17
C ARG A 464 -13.11 7.22 -4.87
N PRO A 465 -13.22 6.46 -3.75
CA PRO A 465 -12.56 6.87 -2.52
C PRO A 465 -11.04 6.86 -2.62
N GLU A 466 -10.46 5.91 -3.36
CA GLU A 466 -9.02 5.76 -3.56
C GLU A 466 -8.47 6.95 -4.38
N ILE A 467 -9.13 7.34 -5.47
CA ILE A 467 -8.74 8.49 -6.32
C ILE A 467 -8.84 9.81 -5.54
N GLN A 468 -9.93 10.04 -4.81
CA GLN A 468 -10.10 11.27 -4.03
C GLN A 468 -9.05 11.39 -2.93
N ARG A 469 -8.76 10.30 -2.21
CA ARG A 469 -7.70 10.26 -1.20
C ARG A 469 -6.32 10.46 -1.82
N TYR A 470 -6.04 9.85 -2.96
CA TYR A 470 -4.79 10.05 -3.69
C TYR A 470 -4.58 11.53 -4.05
N ILE A 471 -5.60 12.20 -4.62
CA ILE A 471 -5.51 13.62 -5.00
C ILE A 471 -5.28 14.51 -3.78
N HIS A 472 -6.00 14.26 -2.69
CA HIS A 472 -5.82 15.01 -1.44
C HIS A 472 -4.42 14.82 -0.83
N ALA A 473 -3.94 13.57 -0.78
CA ALA A 473 -2.60 13.26 -0.29
C ALA A 473 -1.52 13.86 -1.20
N TYR A 474 -1.73 13.85 -2.52
CA TYR A 474 -0.82 14.43 -3.50
C TYR A 474 -0.71 15.94 -3.33
N ALA A 475 -1.82 16.63 -3.16
CA ALA A 475 -1.86 18.06 -2.86
C ALA A 475 -1.18 18.37 -1.52
N SER A 476 -1.39 17.53 -0.50
CA SER A 476 -0.76 17.68 0.81
C SER A 476 0.77 17.51 0.76
N VAL A 477 1.29 16.68 -0.13
CA VAL A 477 2.74 16.44 -0.31
C VAL A 477 3.37 17.48 -1.24
N THR A 478 2.83 17.65 -2.44
CA THR A 478 3.45 18.47 -3.50
C THR A 478 2.99 19.93 -3.51
N GLY A 479 1.84 20.24 -2.91
CA GLY A 479 1.19 21.54 -2.97
C GLY A 479 0.38 21.79 -4.24
N VAL A 480 0.30 20.82 -5.15
CA VAL A 480 -0.46 20.93 -6.41
C VAL A 480 -1.78 20.17 -6.29
N ASP A 481 -2.89 20.88 -6.52
CA ASP A 481 -4.22 20.26 -6.59
C ASP A 481 -4.53 19.83 -8.03
N LEU A 482 -4.78 18.53 -8.19
CA LEU A 482 -5.11 17.91 -9.48
C LEU A 482 -6.59 18.08 -9.86
N SER A 483 -7.46 18.48 -8.93
CA SER A 483 -8.91 18.58 -9.16
C SER A 483 -9.35 19.88 -9.86
N ILE A 484 -8.53 20.93 -9.81
CA ILE A 484 -8.88 22.27 -10.29
C ILE A 484 -8.82 22.37 -11.83
N ASP A 485 -9.63 23.21 -12.45
CA ASP A 485 -9.54 23.46 -13.89
C ASP A 485 -8.33 24.36 -14.24
N LEU A 486 -7.63 24.01 -15.33
CA LEU A 486 -6.43 24.72 -15.81
C LEU A 486 -6.82 26.01 -16.53
N THR A 487 -7.26 27.02 -15.79
CA THR A 487 -7.46 28.36 -16.36
C THR A 487 -6.18 29.17 -16.42
N ASP A 488 -5.16 28.81 -15.61
CA ASP A 488 -3.84 29.45 -15.58
C ASP A 488 -2.73 28.55 -16.15
N SER A 489 -2.02 29.06 -17.15
CA SER A 489 -0.83 28.43 -17.77
C SER A 489 0.22 27.98 -16.75
N ARG A 490 0.40 28.72 -15.64
CA ARG A 490 1.34 28.35 -14.57
C ARG A 490 0.91 27.12 -13.79
N GLY A 491 -0.41 26.92 -13.64
CA GLY A 491 -0.98 25.72 -13.00
C GLY A 491 -0.79 24.48 -13.87
N ALA A 492 -0.81 24.65 -15.20
CA ALA A 492 -0.61 23.54 -16.14
C ALA A 492 0.83 23.00 -16.09
N GLU A 493 1.83 23.88 -16.07
CA GLU A 493 3.23 23.46 -15.91
C GLU A 493 3.47 22.72 -14.58
N ALA A 494 2.85 23.17 -13.49
CA ALA A 494 3.03 22.57 -12.17
C ALA A 494 2.54 21.11 -12.11
N ARG A 495 1.55 20.73 -12.93
CA ARG A 495 1.04 19.34 -13.01
C ARG A 495 1.96 18.39 -13.76
N ILE A 496 2.76 18.90 -14.68
CA ILE A 496 3.63 18.06 -15.52
C ILE A 496 5.01 17.89 -14.85
N ARG A 497 5.34 18.76 -13.88
CA ARG A 497 6.60 18.67 -13.12
C ARG A 497 6.67 17.42 -12.27
N GLN A 498 7.92 16.97 -12.07
CA GLN A 498 8.22 15.81 -11.26
C GLN A 498 7.83 16.03 -9.79
N PRO A 499 7.21 15.04 -9.11
CA PRO A 499 6.84 15.19 -7.70
C PRO A 499 8.04 15.51 -6.80
N SER A 500 9.19 14.91 -7.09
CA SER A 500 10.44 15.16 -6.36
C SER A 500 10.90 16.62 -6.43
N GLU A 501 10.77 17.25 -7.59
CA GLU A 501 11.08 18.66 -7.80
C GLU A 501 10.11 19.58 -7.05
N LEU A 502 8.81 19.25 -7.08
CA LEU A 502 7.78 19.99 -6.35
C LEU A 502 8.03 19.95 -4.84
N MET A 503 8.37 18.78 -4.31
CA MET A 503 8.74 18.61 -2.90
C MET A 503 10.03 19.38 -2.56
N ALA A 504 11.05 19.30 -3.41
CA ALA A 504 12.31 20.03 -3.20
C ALA A 504 12.11 21.56 -3.24
N ALA A 505 11.27 22.06 -4.14
CA ALA A 505 10.90 23.47 -4.21
C ALA A 505 10.17 23.91 -2.94
N ARG A 506 9.19 23.11 -2.49
CA ARG A 506 8.43 23.37 -1.26
C ARG A 506 9.31 23.43 -0.03
N SER A 507 10.22 22.47 0.14
CA SER A 507 11.17 22.43 1.26
C SER A 507 12.13 23.62 1.29
N ARG A 508 12.37 24.29 0.15
CA ARG A 508 13.14 25.54 0.09
C ARG A 508 12.32 26.77 0.48
N THR A 509 11.01 26.76 0.19
CA THR A 509 10.10 27.88 0.47
C THR A 509 9.58 27.90 1.90
N LEU A 510 9.47 26.74 2.56
CA LEU A 510 9.09 26.67 3.96
C LEU A 510 10.19 27.34 4.81
N PRO A 511 9.86 28.32 5.68
CA PRO A 511 10.81 28.81 6.64
C PRO A 511 11.23 27.60 7.47
N ARG A 512 12.54 27.27 7.45
CA ARG A 512 13.12 26.28 8.36
C ARG A 512 12.66 26.67 9.75
N THR A 513 11.66 25.96 10.27
CA THR A 513 11.05 26.26 11.56
C THR A 513 12.18 26.48 12.53
N SER A 514 12.14 27.65 13.17
CA SER A 514 13.24 28.26 13.90
C SER A 514 14.08 27.18 14.55
N ARG A 515 15.34 27.06 14.15
CA ARG A 515 16.41 26.62 15.04
C ARG A 515 16.15 27.39 16.32
N ALA A 516 15.51 26.76 17.30
CA ALA A 516 15.32 27.32 18.60
C ALA A 516 16.73 27.40 19.16
N SER A 517 17.37 28.53 18.91
CA SER A 517 18.47 29.05 19.67
C SER A 517 17.95 29.29 21.08
N HIS A 518 17.70 28.22 21.83
CA HIS A 518 17.90 28.19 23.27
C HIS A 518 19.40 28.09 23.54
N ALA A 519 20.19 28.96 22.91
CA ALA A 519 21.37 29.46 23.56
C ALA A 519 20.86 30.54 24.51
N LEU A 520 20.78 30.20 25.80
CA LEU A 520 20.68 31.20 26.86
C LEU A 520 21.62 32.37 26.50
N PRO A 521 21.19 33.63 26.59
CA PRO A 521 22.08 34.75 26.36
C PRO A 521 23.25 34.59 27.34
N ARG A 522 24.46 34.37 26.80
CA ARG A 522 25.67 34.34 27.61
C ARG A 522 25.68 35.63 28.44
N PRO A 523 25.85 35.56 29.77
CA PRO A 523 26.03 36.78 30.54
C PRO A 523 27.26 37.48 29.97
N ARG A 524 27.13 38.79 29.67
CA ARG A 524 28.25 39.64 29.30
C ARG A 524 29.27 39.61 30.43
N GLY A 525 30.23 38.70 30.32
CA GLY A 525 31.39 38.62 31.18
C GLY A 525 32.17 39.91 31.04
N THR A 526 32.23 40.65 32.14
CA THR A 526 33.07 41.81 32.38
C THR A 526 34.48 41.53 31.86
N ALA A 527 34.97 42.38 30.95
CA ALA A 527 36.32 42.31 30.44
C ALA A 527 37.30 42.60 31.58
N MET A 528 37.87 41.55 32.18
CA MET A 528 39.04 41.68 33.04
C MET A 528 40.25 41.92 32.14
N ARG A 529 40.72 43.17 32.13
CA ARG A 529 41.86 43.66 31.37
C ARG A 529 43.15 43.10 32.00
N SER A 530 43.76 42.10 31.39
CA SER A 530 45.10 41.63 31.77
C SER A 530 46.14 42.66 31.34
N GLY A 531 46.91 43.18 32.31
CA GLY A 531 48.03 44.08 32.07
C GLY A 531 49.28 43.32 31.56
N PRO A 532 50.18 43.97 30.80
CA PRO A 532 51.46 43.38 30.44
C PRO A 532 52.55 43.91 31.37
N ASN A 533 53.24 43.02 32.10
CA ASN A 533 54.66 43.21 32.43
C ASN A 533 55.25 41.96 33.11
N LYS A 534 56.15 41.26 32.40
CA LYS A 534 57.20 40.44 33.01
C LYS A 534 58.54 41.05 32.60
N PRO A 535 59.44 41.39 33.55
CA PRO A 535 60.78 41.86 33.22
C PRO A 535 61.72 40.67 32.91
N ARG A 536 62.58 40.87 31.92
CA ARG A 536 63.69 39.96 31.55
C ARG A 536 64.85 40.14 32.54
N LEU A 537 65.42 39.02 33.02
CA LEU A 537 66.70 38.99 33.73
C LEU A 537 67.88 39.05 32.74
N PRO A 538 69.01 39.71 33.06
CA PRO A 538 70.14 39.87 32.16
C PRO A 538 71.12 38.69 32.22
N VAL A 539 71.64 38.31 31.06
CA VAL A 539 72.75 37.37 30.88
C VAL A 539 74.07 38.11 31.10
N ARG A 540 74.94 37.58 31.98
CA ARG A 540 76.34 37.99 32.13
C ARG A 540 77.24 37.04 31.33
N ARG A 541 77.76 37.50 30.19
CA ARG A 541 79.17 37.70 29.84
C ARG A 541 79.31 37.84 28.33
#